data_AF-A0A2A2M604-F1
#
_entry.id   AF-A0A2A2M604-F1
#
_cell.length_a   1.000
_cell.length_b   1.000
_cell.length_c   1.000
_cell.angle_alpha   90.00
_cell.angle_beta   90.00
_cell.angle_gamma   90.00
#
_symmetry.space_group_name_H-M   'P 1'
#
loop_
_entity.id
_entity.type
_entity.pdbx_description
1 polymer ?
#
loop_
_entity_poly.entity_id
_entity_poly.type
_entity_poly.pdbx_seq_one_letter_code
_entity_poly.pdbx_strand_id
1 'polypeptide(L)' 'MARKRPGHNLILVTHNGCIDHFARQQHVPGGERESGYASALFVSVDGNGKARILGRMNEPDWQRVLASAGQ' A
#
# COMPACT_ATOMS: atom_id res chain seq x y z
N MET A 1 5.68 -13.74 -14.41
CA MET A 1 5.04 -12.79 -13.47
C MET A 1 6.09 -11.97 -12.74
N ALA A 2 5.79 -10.71 -12.41
CA ALA A 2 6.66 -9.86 -11.62
C ALA A 2 6.70 -10.32 -10.15
N ARG A 3 7.87 -10.26 -9.51
CA ARG A 3 8.06 -10.63 -8.10
C ARG A 3 8.84 -9.54 -7.38
N LYS A 4 8.52 -9.29 -6.11
CA LYS A 4 9.31 -8.39 -5.25
C LYS A 4 10.74 -8.90 -5.17
N ARG A 5 11.72 -8.03 -5.43
CA ARG A 5 13.15 -8.34 -5.31
C ARG A 5 13.76 -7.58 -4.12
N PRO A 6 14.77 -8.15 -3.43
CA PRO A 6 15.57 -7.39 -2.48
C PRO A 6 16.14 -6.10 -3.13
N GLY A 7 16.16 -5.00 -2.37
CA GLY A 7 16.70 -3.71 -2.82
C GLY A 7 15.86 -2.95 -3.87
N HIS A 8 14.71 -3.46 -4.29
CA HIS A 8 13.88 -2.82 -5.33
C HIS A 8 12.47 -2.56 -4.85
N ASN A 9 11.89 -1.39 -5.17
CA ASN A 9 10.48 -1.14 -4.93
C ASN A 9 9.63 -1.87 -6.00
N LEU A 10 8.50 -2.44 -5.58
CA LEU A 10 7.52 -3.04 -6.48
C LEU A 10 6.23 -2.22 -6.37
N ILE A 11 5.72 -1.78 -7.51
CA ILE A 11 4.40 -1.15 -7.60
C ILE A 11 3.43 -2.19 -8.15
N LEU A 12 2.35 -2.45 -7.43
CA LEU A 12 1.27 -3.37 -7.83
C LEU A 12 -0.02 -2.57 -7.92
N VAL A 13 -0.61 -2.53 -9.11
CA VAL A 13 -1.94 -1.95 -9.35
C VAL A 13 -2.96 -3.07 -9.45
N THR A 14 -3.99 -3.02 -8.62
CA THR A 14 -5.01 -4.07 -8.53
C THR A 14 -6.32 -3.49 -7.97
N HIS A 15 -7.34 -4.34 -7.81
CA HIS A 15 -8.63 -3.95 -7.25
C HIS A 15 -8.56 -3.75 -5.74
N ASN A 16 -9.44 -2.89 -5.22
CA ASN A 16 -9.59 -2.63 -3.80
C ASN A 16 -9.76 -3.91 -2.96
N GLY A 17 -10.56 -4.88 -3.43
CA GLY A 17 -10.75 -6.15 -2.76
C GLY A 17 -9.46 -6.98 -2.64
N CYS A 18 -8.57 -6.90 -3.64
CA CYS A 18 -7.27 -7.57 -3.58
C CYS A 18 -6.32 -6.90 -2.58
N ILE A 19 -6.41 -5.56 -2.44
CA ILE A 19 -5.64 -4.81 -1.43
C ILE A 19 -6.15 -5.13 -0.01
N ASP A 20 -7.47 -5.16 0.24
CA ASP A 20 -8.02 -5.56 1.54
C ASP A 20 -7.62 -6.99 1.89
N HIS A 21 -7.74 -7.92 0.93
CA HIS A 21 -7.33 -9.31 1.14
C HIS A 21 -5.84 -9.42 1.50
N PHE A 22 -4.97 -8.68 0.81
CA PHE A 22 -3.56 -8.59 1.16
C PHE A 22 -3.36 -8.06 2.59
N ALA A 23 -4.00 -6.94 2.95
CA ALA A 23 -3.88 -6.36 4.29
C ALA A 23 -4.34 -7.33 5.39
N ARG A 24 -5.39 -8.11 5.14
CA ARG A 24 -5.86 -9.18 6.04
C ARG A 24 -4.80 -10.27 6.23
N GLN A 25 -4.17 -10.75 5.16
CA GLN A 25 -3.10 -11.74 5.25
C GLN A 25 -1.89 -11.22 6.06
N GLN A 26 -1.66 -9.91 6.02
CA GLN A 26 -0.61 -9.26 6.81
C GLN A 26 -1.07 -8.86 8.22
N HIS A 27 -2.25 -9.31 8.67
CA HIS A 27 -2.82 -9.08 10.00
C HIS A 27 -3.01 -7.60 10.37
N VAL A 28 -3.33 -6.76 9.39
CA VAL A 28 -3.60 -5.34 9.60
C VAL A 28 -4.94 -5.15 10.34
N PRO A 29 -5.00 -4.32 11.41
CA PRO A 29 -6.23 -4.07 12.14
C PRO A 29 -7.36 -3.52 11.25
N GLY A 30 -8.62 -3.88 11.56
CA GLY A 30 -9.79 -3.53 10.76
C GLY A 30 -9.94 -2.05 10.40
N GLY A 31 -9.67 -1.14 11.35
CA GLY A 31 -9.76 0.30 11.13
C GLY A 31 -8.69 0.87 10.20
N GLU A 32 -7.64 0.11 9.90
CA GLU A 32 -6.53 0.51 9.03
C GLU A 32 -6.63 -0.11 7.62
N ARG A 33 -7.64 -0.97 7.38
CA ARG A 33 -7.81 -1.74 6.13
C ARG A 33 -8.68 -1.09 5.07
N GLU A 34 -9.13 0.15 5.26
CA GLU A 34 -9.97 0.79 4.27
C GLU A 34 -9.22 0.92 2.92
N SER A 35 -9.73 0.23 1.89
CA SER A 35 -9.24 0.34 0.51
C SER A 35 -10.29 1.05 -0.33
N GLY A 36 -10.36 2.38 -0.19
CA GLY A 36 -11.20 3.22 -1.03
C GLY A 36 -10.75 3.20 -2.48
N TYR A 37 -11.59 3.73 -3.37
CA TYR A 37 -11.19 3.98 -4.75
C TYR A 37 -10.00 4.96 -4.79
N ALA A 38 -9.03 4.72 -5.68
CA ALA A 38 -7.76 5.45 -5.76
C ALA A 38 -6.90 5.42 -4.47
N SER A 39 -6.98 4.34 -3.69
CA SER A 39 -6.09 4.14 -2.53
C SER A 39 -4.75 3.49 -2.90
N ALA A 40 -3.69 3.86 -2.20
CA ALA A 40 -2.39 3.20 -2.22
C ALA A 40 -1.99 2.74 -0.81
N LEU A 41 -1.49 1.52 -0.71
CA LEU A 41 -0.99 0.92 0.53
C LEU A 41 0.53 0.77 0.44
N PHE A 42 1.25 1.36 1.40
CA PHE A 42 2.70 1.28 1.45
C PHE A 42 3.13 0.17 2.40
N VAL A 43 3.96 -0.73 1.88
CA VAL A 43 4.33 -1.96 2.58
C VAL A 43 5.85 -2.14 2.50
N SER A 44 6.46 -2.36 3.66
CA SER A 44 7.81 -2.90 3.75
C SER A 44 7.75 -4.39 3.98
N VAL A 45 8.70 -5.13 3.40
CA VAL A 45 8.83 -6.57 3.61
C VAL A 45 10.27 -6.82 4.06
N ASP A 46 10.42 -7.47 5.21
CA ASP A 46 11.74 -7.80 5.75
C ASP A 46 12.38 -9.01 5.03
N GLY A 47 13.61 -9.36 5.40
CA GLY A 47 14.34 -10.49 4.81
C GLY A 47 13.68 -11.86 5.03
N ASN A 48 12.74 -11.97 5.96
CA ASN A 48 11.98 -13.18 6.27
C ASN A 48 10.62 -13.22 5.57
N GLY A 49 10.31 -12.21 4.74
CA GLY A 49 9.03 -12.11 4.05
C GLY A 49 7.90 -11.55 4.91
N LYS A 50 8.18 -11.08 6.13
CA LYS A 50 7.17 -10.46 6.99
C LYS A 50 6.89 -9.05 6.48
N ALA A 51 5.62 -8.79 6.17
CA ALA A 51 5.20 -7.45 5.80
C ALA A 51 4.96 -6.57 7.03
N ARG A 52 5.25 -5.29 6.88
CA ARG A 52 4.86 -4.21 7.79
C ARG A 52 4.25 -3.09 6.97
N ILE A 53 3.05 -2.68 7.36
CA ILE A 53 2.39 -1.51 6.77
C ILE A 53 3.13 -0.25 7.24
N LEU A 54 3.46 0.60 6.29
CA LEU A 54 4.10 1.89 6.52
C LEU A 54 3.06 3.02 6.57
N GLY A 55 1.96 2.86 5.85
CA GLY A 55 0.85 3.80 5.81
C GLY A 55 -0.03 3.56 4.58
N ARG A 56 -1.08 4.38 4.45
CA ARG A 56 -1.91 4.44 3.24
C ARG A 56 -2.04 5.88 2.75
N MET A 57 -2.48 5.99 1.50
CA MET A 57 -2.91 7.23 0.88
C MET A 57 -4.24 6.99 0.20
N ASN A 58 -5.22 7.86 0.43
CA ASN A 58 -6.53 7.79 -0.23
C ASN A 58 -6.71 8.93 -1.22
N GLU A 59 -7.82 8.90 -1.97
CA GLU A 59 -8.18 9.95 -2.93
C GLU A 59 -7.95 11.37 -2.40
N PRO A 60 -8.44 11.77 -1.21
CA PRO A 60 -8.23 13.14 -0.72
C PRO A 60 -6.77 13.46 -0.37
N ASP A 61 -5.98 12.45 -0.01
CA ASP A 61 -4.58 12.62 0.37
C ASP A 61 -3.70 12.90 -0.85
N TRP A 62 -4.07 12.39 -2.02
CA TRP A 62 -3.34 12.63 -3.27
C TRP A 62 -3.29 14.11 -3.63
N GLN A 63 -4.39 14.84 -3.44
CA GLN A 63 -4.44 16.27 -3.71
C GLN A 63 -3.41 17.04 -2.87
N ARG A 64 -3.28 16.69 -1.59
CA ARG A 64 -2.31 17.29 -0.68
C ARG A 64 -0.86 16.99 -1.11
N VAL A 65 -0.58 15.74 -1.49
CA VAL A 65 0.75 15.32 -1.95
C VAL A 65 1.13 16.04 -3.25
N LEU A 66 0.23 16.07 -4.22
CA LEU A 66 0.45 16.73 -5.51
C LEU A 66 0.66 18.24 -5.35
N ALA A 67 -0.09 18.89 -4.45
CA ALA A 67 0.12 20.30 -4.14
C ALA A 67 1.51 20.57 -3.53
N SER A 68 2.01 19.68 -2.67
CA SER A 68 3.35 19.80 -2.07
C SER A 68 4.51 19.47 -3.03
N ALA A 69 4.28 18.59 -4.01
CA ALA A 69 5.30 18.15 -4.96
C ALA A 69 5.52 19.14 -6.13
N GLY A 70 4.63 20.11 -6.31
CA GLY A 70 4.74 21.16 -7.32
C GLY A 70 5.46 22.43 -6.84
N GLN A 71 5.97 22.44 -5.60
CA GLN A 71 6.85 23.47 -5.06
C GLN A 71 8.32 23.01 -5.14
#